data_AF-A0ABD5Y0S8-F1
#
_entry.id   AF-A0ABD5Y0S8-F1
#
_cell.length_a   1.000
_cell.length_b   1.000
_cell.length_c   1.000
_cell.angle_alpha   90.00
_cell.angle_beta   90.00
_cell.angle_gamma   90.00
#
_symmetry.space_group_name_H-M   'P 1'
#
loop_
_entity.id
_entity.type
_entity.pdbx_description
1 polymer ?
#
loop_
_entity_poly.entity_id
_entity_poly.type
_entity_poly.pdbx_seq_one_letter_code
_entity_poly.pdbx_strand_id
1 'polypeptide(L)'
;MREHEDGEFPFANDFNAVVRDALASGTLVKRGCMVSDNGSIDMSVSVVDGDVFVDGTEVPVTAQSVILADADPDHARYDIVVAERDGSVSAVSGQPSATPETPSIPPNAVLLAITEVPANANGVSDSEIHDARAVLANVPNNVITQGSGSGLDADTLDGNDTPLPASALADGPGSGLDADTLDGAHASKFATDSELNSHASNAEAHHTRYSDSEAKHAALIHSEGFAPGFLG
;
A
#
# COMPACT_ATOMS: atom_id res chain seq x y z
N MET A 1 -5.19 -30.62 -17.09
CA MET A 1 -6.61 -30.33 -16.80
C MET A 1 -7.28 -29.56 -17.93
N ARG A 2 -8.56 -29.83 -18.15
CA ARG A 2 -9.41 -29.18 -19.16
C ARG A 2 -10.30 -28.09 -18.56
N GLU A 3 -10.70 -27.14 -19.39
CA GLU A 3 -11.72 -26.15 -19.04
C GLU A 3 -13.13 -26.76 -19.19
N HIS A 4 -14.10 -26.13 -18.52
CA HIS A 4 -15.51 -26.47 -18.69
C HIS A 4 -16.03 -25.97 -20.05
N GLU A 5 -16.78 -26.81 -20.76
CA GLU A 5 -17.37 -26.48 -22.07
C GLU A 5 -18.88 -26.22 -21.99
N ASP A 6 -19.44 -25.51 -22.98
CA ASP A 6 -20.88 -25.23 -23.07
C ASP A 6 -21.69 -26.54 -23.10
N GLY A 7 -22.60 -26.68 -22.13
CA GLY A 7 -23.44 -27.87 -21.97
C GLY A 7 -23.02 -28.78 -20.81
N GLU A 8 -21.85 -28.54 -20.22
CA GLU A 8 -21.47 -29.12 -18.93
C GLU A 8 -22.11 -28.31 -17.80
N PHE A 9 -22.83 -28.97 -16.90
CA PHE A 9 -23.36 -28.28 -15.72
C PHE A 9 -22.22 -28.05 -14.73
N PRO A 10 -21.94 -26.79 -14.32
CA PRO A 10 -21.00 -26.54 -13.25
C PRO A 10 -21.53 -27.21 -11.98
N PHE A 11 -20.66 -27.89 -11.25
CA PHE A 11 -21.04 -28.48 -9.98
C PHE A 11 -21.27 -27.39 -8.94
N ALA A 12 -22.01 -27.71 -7.88
CA ALA A 12 -22.21 -26.78 -6.77
C ALA A 12 -20.87 -26.29 -6.19
N ASN A 13 -19.83 -27.12 -6.24
CA ASN A 13 -18.49 -26.78 -5.80
C ASN A 13 -17.86 -25.64 -6.60
N ASP A 14 -18.02 -25.59 -7.93
CA ASP A 14 -17.46 -24.51 -8.75
C ASP A 14 -18.05 -23.14 -8.34
N PHE A 15 -19.36 -23.10 -8.16
CA PHE A 15 -20.04 -21.87 -7.74
C PHE A 15 -19.74 -21.50 -6.29
N ASN A 16 -19.65 -22.48 -5.40
CA ASN A 16 -19.28 -22.25 -4.00
C ASN A 16 -17.84 -21.74 -3.86
N ALA A 17 -16.90 -22.30 -4.64
CA ALA A 17 -15.51 -21.87 -4.66
C ALA A 17 -15.37 -20.40 -5.05
N VAL A 18 -16.19 -19.92 -5.99
CA VAL A 18 -16.20 -18.50 -6.40
C VAL A 18 -16.94 -17.62 -5.37
N VAL A 19 -18.19 -17.93 -5.06
CA VAL A 19 -19.07 -16.99 -4.35
C VAL A 19 -18.89 -17.04 -2.85
N ARG A 20 -18.78 -18.24 -2.27
CA ARG A 20 -18.62 -18.42 -0.82
C ARG A 20 -17.15 -18.29 -0.43
N ASP A 21 -16.27 -18.97 -1.14
CA ASP A 21 -14.89 -19.10 -0.71
C ASP A 21 -14.06 -17.91 -1.19
N ALA A 22 -13.99 -17.64 -2.50
CA ALA A 22 -13.17 -16.55 -3.00
C ALA A 22 -13.71 -15.16 -2.62
N LEU A 23 -15.00 -14.90 -2.84
CA LEU A 23 -15.58 -13.56 -2.60
C LEU A 23 -15.91 -13.28 -1.14
N ALA A 24 -16.34 -14.27 -0.35
CA ALA A 24 -16.80 -14.04 1.01
C ALA A 24 -15.75 -14.34 2.09
N SER A 25 -14.95 -15.42 1.96
CA SER A 25 -13.89 -15.74 2.94
C SER A 25 -12.49 -15.33 2.48
N GLY A 26 -12.29 -14.98 1.20
CA GLY A 26 -10.96 -14.73 0.66
C GLY A 26 -10.14 -16.01 0.50
N THR A 27 -10.80 -17.14 0.29
CA THR A 27 -10.18 -18.45 0.03
C THR A 27 -10.16 -18.71 -1.48
N LEU A 28 -8.98 -18.62 -2.10
CA LEU A 28 -8.85 -18.70 -3.57
C LEU A 28 -7.41 -18.96 -4.00
N VAL A 29 -7.19 -19.30 -5.27
CA VAL A 29 -5.86 -19.45 -5.85
C VAL A 29 -5.31 -18.08 -6.24
N LYS A 30 -4.12 -17.72 -5.75
CA LYS A 30 -3.42 -16.49 -6.15
C LYS A 30 -2.67 -16.69 -7.46
N ARG A 31 -1.93 -17.80 -7.58
CA ARG A 31 -1.19 -18.20 -8.78
C ARG A 31 -0.79 -19.68 -8.71
N GLY A 32 -0.49 -20.27 -9.86
CA GLY A 32 0.01 -21.65 -9.95
C GLY A 32 -1.05 -22.69 -9.55
N CYS A 33 -0.63 -23.73 -8.83
CA CYS A 33 -1.49 -24.82 -8.33
C CYS A 33 -2.32 -25.52 -9.43
N MET A 34 -1.80 -25.59 -10.66
CA MET A 34 -2.43 -26.38 -11.73
C MET A 34 -2.32 -27.86 -11.40
N VAL A 35 -3.40 -28.60 -11.68
CA VAL A 35 -3.46 -30.05 -11.50
C VAL A 35 -3.31 -30.74 -12.87
N SER A 36 -2.51 -31.81 -12.94
CA SER A 36 -2.38 -32.64 -14.15
C SER A 36 -2.12 -34.12 -13.85
N ASP A 37 -2.17 -34.95 -14.88
CA ASP A 37 -1.76 -36.36 -14.84
C ASP A 37 -0.21 -36.55 -14.84
N ASN A 38 0.55 -35.46 -14.92
CA ASN A 38 2.01 -35.47 -15.04
C ASN A 38 2.56 -36.32 -16.21
N GLY A 39 1.76 -36.56 -17.25
CA GLY A 39 2.12 -37.39 -18.40
C GLY A 39 2.09 -38.90 -18.14
N SER A 40 1.55 -39.35 -17.01
CA SER A 40 1.34 -40.77 -16.68
C SER A 40 -0.13 -41.00 -16.36
N ILE A 41 -0.74 -42.00 -17.00
CA ILE A 41 -2.13 -42.37 -16.72
C ILE A 41 -2.12 -43.38 -15.58
N ASP A 42 -2.19 -42.87 -14.34
CA ASP A 42 -2.24 -43.65 -13.10
C ASP A 42 -3.22 -43.02 -12.08
N MET A 43 -3.45 -43.66 -10.93
CA MET A 43 -4.28 -43.12 -9.84
C MET A 43 -3.54 -42.06 -9.02
N SER A 44 -2.84 -41.16 -9.70
CA SER A 44 -2.23 -39.99 -9.09
C SER A 44 -2.38 -38.77 -9.98
N VAL A 45 -2.46 -37.61 -9.33
CA VAL A 45 -2.41 -36.31 -9.98
C VAL A 45 -1.28 -35.51 -9.38
N SER A 46 -0.61 -34.71 -10.20
CA SER A 46 0.40 -33.76 -9.74
C SER A 46 -0.20 -32.37 -9.61
N VAL A 47 0.23 -31.64 -8.59
CA VAL A 47 -0.03 -30.22 -8.44
C VAL A 47 1.30 -29.49 -8.55
N VAL A 48 1.39 -28.52 -9.45
CA VAL A 48 2.59 -27.67 -9.59
C VAL A 48 2.67 -26.64 -8.46
N ASP A 49 3.83 -26.01 -8.29
CA ASP A 49 4.01 -24.96 -7.29
C ASP A 49 3.05 -23.77 -7.52
N GLY A 50 2.71 -23.09 -6.44
CA GLY A 50 1.84 -21.93 -6.46
C GLY A 50 1.58 -21.36 -5.08
N ASP A 51 0.70 -20.36 -5.03
CA ASP A 51 0.26 -19.75 -3.78
C ASP A 51 -1.26 -19.69 -3.77
N VAL A 52 -1.84 -20.00 -2.61
CA VAL A 52 -3.27 -19.89 -2.35
C VAL A 52 -3.51 -18.93 -1.19
N PHE A 53 -4.69 -18.32 -1.15
CA PHE A 53 -5.20 -17.70 0.05
C PHE A 53 -6.17 -18.66 0.72
N VAL A 54 -6.03 -18.84 2.02
CA VAL A 54 -7.00 -19.57 2.85
C VAL A 54 -7.48 -18.65 3.95
N ASP A 55 -8.77 -18.30 3.91
CA ASP A 55 -9.40 -17.28 4.75
C ASP A 55 -8.59 -15.98 4.79
N GLY A 56 -8.13 -15.53 3.62
CA GLY A 56 -7.33 -14.31 3.44
C GLY A 56 -5.85 -14.42 3.83
N THR A 57 -5.37 -15.58 4.31
CA THR A 57 -3.95 -15.79 4.62
C THR A 57 -3.24 -16.47 3.45
N GLU A 58 -2.11 -15.90 3.00
CA GLU A 58 -1.30 -16.49 1.93
C GLU A 58 -0.57 -17.75 2.42
N VAL A 59 -0.72 -18.85 1.68
CA VAL A 59 -0.14 -20.16 1.96
C VAL A 59 0.58 -20.67 0.70
N PRO A 60 1.89 -20.94 0.75
CA PRO A 60 2.62 -21.50 -0.39
C PRO A 60 2.30 -22.99 -0.54
N VAL A 61 2.07 -23.43 -1.77
CA VAL A 61 1.91 -24.83 -2.14
C VAL A 61 3.14 -25.26 -2.93
N THR A 62 3.88 -26.23 -2.41
CA THR A 62 5.02 -26.83 -3.14
C THR A 62 4.53 -27.95 -4.04
N ALA A 63 5.17 -28.13 -5.19
CA ALA A 63 4.82 -29.18 -6.12
C ALA A 63 4.81 -30.56 -5.45
N GLN A 64 3.70 -31.29 -5.57
CA GLN A 64 3.51 -32.59 -4.95
C GLN A 64 2.49 -33.44 -5.72
N SER A 65 2.58 -34.75 -5.53
CA SER A 65 1.62 -35.71 -6.08
C SER A 65 0.61 -36.11 -5.03
N VAL A 66 -0.64 -36.28 -5.47
CA VAL A 66 -1.75 -36.74 -4.67
C VAL A 66 -2.24 -38.05 -5.23
N ILE A 67 -2.40 -39.05 -4.36
CA ILE A 67 -2.92 -40.37 -4.74
C ILE A 67 -4.44 -40.31 -4.65
N LEU A 68 -5.10 -40.73 -5.72
CA LEU A 68 -6.54 -40.95 -5.76
C LEU A 68 -6.85 -42.36 -5.24
N ALA A 69 -8.05 -42.54 -4.67
CA ALA A 69 -8.50 -43.88 -4.34
C ALA A 69 -8.68 -44.73 -5.62
N ASP A 70 -8.58 -46.05 -5.50
CA ASP A 70 -8.79 -46.96 -6.64
C ASP A 70 -10.20 -46.78 -7.24
N ALA A 71 -10.31 -46.93 -8.55
CA ALA A 71 -11.59 -46.85 -9.25
C ALA A 71 -12.56 -47.92 -8.75
N ASP A 72 -13.84 -47.56 -8.66
CA ASP A 72 -14.90 -48.54 -8.43
C ASP A 72 -15.11 -49.36 -9.72
N PRO A 73 -15.34 -50.69 -9.64
CA PRO A 73 -15.46 -51.52 -10.82
C PRO A 73 -16.70 -51.22 -11.68
N ASP A 74 -17.76 -50.67 -11.09
CA ASP A 74 -19.08 -50.63 -11.71
C ASP A 74 -19.55 -49.20 -12.02
N HIS A 75 -19.11 -48.20 -11.25
CA HIS A 75 -19.59 -46.82 -11.40
C HIS A 75 -18.46 -45.78 -11.36
N ALA A 76 -18.64 -44.71 -12.14
CA ALA A 76 -17.77 -43.54 -12.07
C ALA A 76 -18.04 -42.73 -10.80
N ARG A 77 -17.08 -41.89 -10.42
CA ARG A 77 -17.23 -40.88 -9.36
C ARG A 77 -16.45 -39.62 -9.71
N TYR A 78 -16.80 -38.51 -9.04
CA TYR A 78 -15.99 -37.30 -9.06
C TYR A 78 -15.26 -37.16 -7.73
N ASP A 79 -13.95 -37.06 -7.78
CA ASP A 79 -13.10 -36.70 -6.65
C ASP A 79 -12.75 -35.20 -6.76
N ILE A 80 -12.39 -34.54 -5.66
CA ILE A 80 -11.88 -33.17 -5.70
C ILE A 80 -10.46 -33.12 -5.18
N VAL A 81 -9.65 -32.24 -5.74
CA VAL A 81 -8.29 -31.94 -5.29
C VAL A 81 -8.31 -30.58 -4.62
N VAL A 82 -7.82 -30.51 -3.38
CA VAL A 82 -7.86 -29.31 -2.56
C VAL A 82 -6.51 -28.99 -1.93
N ALA A 83 -6.18 -27.71 -1.79
CA ALA A 83 -5.05 -27.23 -1.00
C ALA A 83 -5.49 -26.80 0.40
N GLU A 84 -4.73 -27.16 1.41
CA GLU A 84 -5.02 -26.92 2.83
C GLU A 84 -4.18 -25.78 3.42
N ARG A 85 -4.51 -25.34 4.65
CA ARG A 85 -3.85 -24.23 5.34
C ARG A 85 -2.34 -24.38 5.60
N ASP A 86 -1.81 -25.59 5.51
CA ASP A 86 -0.38 -25.88 5.69
C ASP A 86 0.38 -26.02 4.36
N GLY A 87 -0.29 -25.81 3.22
CA GLY A 87 0.28 -25.97 1.89
C GLY A 87 0.30 -27.43 1.39
N SER A 88 -0.22 -28.37 2.18
CA SER A 88 -0.49 -29.72 1.70
C SER A 88 -1.66 -29.75 0.73
N VAL A 89 -1.69 -30.75 -0.14
CA VAL A 89 -2.78 -30.99 -1.08
C VAL A 89 -3.30 -32.39 -0.84
N SER A 90 -4.62 -32.52 -0.81
CA SER A 90 -5.29 -33.80 -0.63
C SER A 90 -6.37 -34.01 -1.69
N ALA A 91 -6.72 -35.29 -1.91
CA ALA A 91 -7.89 -35.66 -2.68
C ALA A 91 -9.01 -36.08 -1.73
N VAL A 92 -10.22 -35.61 -2.00
CA VAL A 92 -11.44 -36.06 -1.32
C VAL A 92 -12.24 -36.88 -2.32
N SER A 93 -12.44 -38.16 -2.01
CA SER A 93 -13.15 -39.05 -2.92
C SER A 93 -14.66 -38.86 -2.87
N GLY A 94 -15.28 -38.87 -4.05
CA GLY A 94 -16.72 -38.92 -4.19
C GLY A 94 -17.30 -40.30 -3.92
N GLN A 95 -18.62 -40.42 -4.09
CA GLN A 95 -19.31 -41.71 -4.01
C GLN A 95 -19.56 -42.25 -5.42
N PRO A 96 -19.14 -43.50 -5.73
CA PRO A 96 -19.49 -44.16 -6.99
C PRO A 96 -21.01 -44.23 -7.18
N SER A 97 -21.48 -43.77 -8.35
CA SER A 97 -22.91 -43.72 -8.66
C SER A 97 -23.15 -43.66 -10.17
N ALA A 98 -24.33 -44.10 -10.61
CA ALA A 98 -24.77 -43.92 -12.00
C ALA A 98 -25.03 -42.45 -12.36
N THR A 99 -25.21 -41.59 -11.36
CA THR A 99 -25.26 -40.12 -11.47
C THR A 99 -24.31 -39.56 -10.43
N PRO A 100 -22.99 -39.55 -10.69
CA PRO A 100 -22.01 -39.17 -9.69
C PRO A 100 -22.11 -37.69 -9.32
N GLU A 101 -21.94 -37.40 -8.03
CA GLU A 101 -21.93 -36.06 -7.47
C GLU A 101 -20.56 -35.77 -6.88
N THR A 102 -20.14 -34.50 -6.94
CA THR A 102 -18.90 -34.06 -6.31
C THR A 102 -19.03 -34.07 -4.78
N PRO A 103 -18.03 -34.53 -4.02
CA PRO A 103 -18.01 -34.44 -2.57
C PRO A 103 -17.97 -32.97 -2.11
N SER A 104 -18.34 -32.71 -0.85
CA SER A 104 -18.27 -31.35 -0.30
C SER A 104 -16.82 -30.90 -0.09
N ILE A 105 -16.53 -29.63 -0.42
CA ILE A 105 -15.22 -29.02 -0.14
C ILE A 105 -14.98 -29.00 1.38
N PRO A 106 -13.85 -29.52 1.88
CA PRO A 106 -13.48 -29.43 3.29
C PRO A 106 -13.41 -27.98 3.79
N PRO A 107 -13.69 -27.71 5.08
CA PRO A 107 -13.58 -26.37 5.63
C PRO A 107 -12.14 -25.83 5.55
N ASN A 108 -11.99 -24.58 5.12
CA ASN A 108 -10.69 -23.91 4.97
C ASN A 108 -9.74 -24.62 3.98
N ALA A 109 -10.30 -25.24 2.94
CA ALA A 109 -9.55 -25.79 1.84
C ALA A 109 -9.88 -25.02 0.54
N VAL A 110 -8.91 -24.91 -0.35
CA VAL A 110 -9.04 -24.25 -1.65
C VAL A 110 -9.25 -25.31 -2.70
N LEU A 111 -10.38 -25.25 -3.43
CA LEU A 111 -10.65 -26.15 -4.55
C LEU A 111 -9.67 -25.87 -5.70
N LEU A 112 -8.99 -26.91 -6.17
CA LEU A 112 -8.06 -26.84 -7.30
C LEU A 112 -8.61 -27.53 -8.54
N ALA A 113 -9.15 -28.73 -8.39
CA ALA A 113 -9.68 -29.50 -9.52
C ALA A 113 -10.83 -30.39 -9.10
N ILE A 114 -11.67 -30.72 -10.06
CA ILE A 114 -12.65 -31.81 -9.97
C ILE A 114 -12.17 -32.90 -10.93
N THR A 115 -11.90 -34.09 -10.41
CA THR A 115 -11.35 -35.19 -11.19
C THR A 115 -12.39 -36.29 -11.34
N GLU A 116 -12.76 -36.61 -12.57
CA GLU A 116 -13.56 -37.80 -12.86
C GLU A 116 -12.68 -39.05 -12.71
N VAL A 117 -13.15 -40.02 -11.93
CA VAL A 117 -12.55 -41.36 -11.87
C VAL A 117 -13.53 -42.31 -12.54
N PRO A 118 -13.29 -42.71 -13.81
CA PRO A 118 -14.18 -43.62 -14.53
C PRO A 118 -14.24 -44.99 -13.85
N ALA A 119 -15.36 -45.70 -14.08
CA ALA A 119 -15.51 -47.07 -13.59
C ALA A 119 -14.40 -47.98 -14.15
N ASN A 120 -13.81 -48.81 -13.28
CA ASN A 120 -12.75 -49.76 -13.61
C ASN A 120 -11.52 -49.11 -14.29
N ALA A 121 -11.27 -47.83 -14.01
CA ALA A 121 -10.10 -47.13 -14.51
C ALA A 121 -8.82 -47.54 -13.76
N ASN A 122 -7.71 -47.60 -14.51
CA ASN A 122 -6.37 -47.84 -13.94
C ASN A 122 -5.54 -46.54 -13.87
N GLY A 123 -6.09 -45.45 -14.37
CA GLY A 123 -5.45 -44.15 -14.49
C GLY A 123 -6.45 -43.06 -14.81
N VAL A 124 -6.15 -41.84 -14.40
CA VAL A 124 -6.82 -40.63 -14.90
C VAL A 124 -5.86 -39.88 -15.80
N SER A 125 -6.39 -39.18 -16.79
CA SER A 125 -5.64 -38.34 -17.71
C SER A 125 -6.12 -36.89 -17.60
N ASP A 126 -5.39 -35.98 -18.26
CA ASP A 126 -5.75 -34.56 -18.28
C ASP A 126 -7.17 -34.24 -18.77
N SER A 127 -7.83 -35.14 -19.51
CA SER A 127 -9.23 -34.97 -19.92
C SER A 127 -10.25 -35.28 -18.82
N GLU A 128 -9.88 -36.09 -17.82
CA GLU A 128 -10.73 -36.34 -16.66
C GLU A 128 -10.52 -35.32 -15.53
N ILE A 129 -9.51 -34.47 -15.63
CA ILE A 129 -9.19 -33.44 -14.63
C ILE A 129 -9.75 -32.11 -15.09
N HIS A 130 -10.78 -31.60 -14.42
CA HIS A 130 -11.40 -30.31 -14.70
C HIS A 130 -10.76 -29.21 -13.84
N ASP A 131 -10.42 -28.08 -14.48
CA ASP A 131 -10.03 -26.88 -13.74
C ASP A 131 -11.24 -26.32 -12.98
N ALA A 132 -11.11 -26.25 -11.66
CA ALA A 132 -12.13 -25.72 -10.75
C ALA A 132 -11.59 -24.57 -9.89
N ARG A 133 -10.42 -24.01 -10.25
CA ARG A 133 -9.79 -22.94 -9.47
C ARG A 133 -10.57 -21.64 -9.60
N ALA A 134 -10.92 -21.07 -8.45
CA ALA A 134 -11.22 -19.64 -8.37
C ALA A 134 -9.88 -18.87 -8.29
N VAL A 135 -9.49 -18.20 -9.37
CA VAL A 135 -8.18 -17.51 -9.46
C VAL A 135 -8.35 -16.01 -9.30
N LEU A 136 -7.47 -15.37 -8.52
CA LEU A 136 -7.28 -13.93 -8.60
C LEU A 136 -6.58 -13.59 -9.91
N ALA A 137 -7.37 -13.43 -10.98
CA ALA A 137 -6.86 -12.99 -12.26
C ALA A 137 -6.42 -11.53 -12.15
N ASN A 138 -5.15 -11.34 -11.74
CA ASN A 138 -4.37 -10.13 -11.90
C ASN A 138 -5.21 -8.85 -11.77
N VAL A 139 -5.90 -8.66 -10.64
CA VAL A 139 -6.46 -7.34 -10.33
C VAL A 139 -5.24 -6.42 -10.32
N PRO A 140 -5.08 -5.53 -11.33
CA PRO A 140 -3.91 -4.69 -11.37
C PRO A 140 -3.91 -3.92 -10.07
N ASN A 141 -2.93 -4.21 -9.23
CA ASN A 141 -2.87 -3.68 -7.89
C ASN A 141 -2.35 -2.24 -7.93
N ASN A 142 -2.94 -1.41 -8.80
CA ASN A 142 -2.62 0.00 -8.91
C ASN A 142 -3.20 0.80 -7.73
N VAL A 143 -4.05 0.19 -6.90
CA VAL A 143 -4.60 0.82 -5.68
C VAL A 143 -3.87 0.38 -4.40
N ILE A 144 -3.32 -0.85 -4.30
CA ILE A 144 -2.67 -1.34 -3.06
C ILE A 144 -1.13 -1.43 -3.18
N THR A 145 -0.55 -1.36 -4.38
CA THR A 145 0.92 -1.21 -4.53
C THR A 145 1.25 0.27 -4.64
N GLN A 146 1.06 1.00 -3.55
CA GLN A 146 1.50 2.40 -3.41
C GLN A 146 3.03 2.42 -3.19
N GLY A 147 3.76 1.96 -4.19
CA GLY A 147 5.20 2.18 -4.30
C GLY A 147 5.49 3.04 -5.53
N SER A 148 6.74 3.50 -5.60
CA SER A 148 7.28 4.38 -6.64
C SER A 148 6.68 4.14 -8.04
N GLY A 149 5.90 5.12 -8.50
CA GLY A 149 5.37 5.16 -9.88
C GLY A 149 3.90 4.76 -10.04
N SER A 150 3.14 4.65 -8.94
CA SER A 150 1.70 4.34 -8.98
C SER A 150 0.82 5.47 -9.53
N GLY A 151 1.32 6.71 -9.58
CA GLY A 151 0.58 7.89 -10.06
C GLY A 151 -0.52 8.39 -9.12
N LEU A 152 -0.70 7.72 -7.97
CA LEU A 152 -1.45 8.21 -6.81
C LEU A 152 -0.45 8.86 -5.85
N ASP A 153 -0.81 10.00 -5.29
CA ASP A 153 0.03 10.98 -4.60
C ASP A 153 0.56 10.56 -3.21
N ALA A 154 0.33 9.31 -2.78
CA ALA A 154 0.85 8.82 -1.50
C ALA A 154 2.39 8.74 -1.46
N ASP A 155 3.04 8.55 -2.62
CA ASP A 155 4.52 8.56 -2.78
C ASP A 155 5.16 9.89 -2.30
N THR A 156 4.38 10.98 -2.20
CA THR A 156 4.90 12.31 -1.81
C THR A 156 4.78 12.66 -0.32
N LEU A 157 4.14 11.81 0.49
CA LEU A 157 3.82 12.11 1.90
C LEU A 157 4.68 11.37 2.93
N ASP A 158 5.31 10.25 2.58
CA ASP A 158 6.16 9.46 3.50
C ASP A 158 7.67 9.71 3.33
N GLY A 159 8.05 10.50 2.32
CA GLY A 159 9.42 10.92 2.06
C GLY A 159 10.35 9.80 1.55
N ASN A 160 9.80 8.65 1.16
CA ASN A 160 10.62 7.50 0.79
C ASN A 160 10.95 7.45 -0.71
N ASP A 161 10.08 7.93 -1.61
CA ASP A 161 10.31 7.86 -3.06
C ASP A 161 10.18 9.23 -3.75
N THR A 162 11.30 9.71 -4.26
CA THR A 162 11.56 11.06 -4.79
C THR A 162 11.51 12.15 -3.73
N PRO A 163 12.66 12.47 -3.09
CA PRO A 163 12.70 13.57 -2.17
C PRO A 163 12.41 14.83 -2.99
N LEU A 164 11.33 15.54 -2.68
CA LEU A 164 11.50 16.99 -2.56
C LEU A 164 12.82 17.14 -1.78
N PRO A 165 13.86 17.75 -2.37
CA PRO A 165 15.20 17.69 -1.79
C PRO A 165 15.10 18.11 -0.33
N ALA A 166 15.90 17.55 0.57
CA ALA A 166 15.77 17.82 2.01
C ALA A 166 15.73 19.33 2.34
N SER A 167 16.31 20.18 1.48
CA SER A 167 16.19 21.64 1.45
C SER A 167 14.76 22.19 1.38
N ALA A 168 13.82 21.49 0.76
CA ALA A 168 12.42 21.84 0.65
C ALA A 168 11.60 21.50 1.90
N LEU A 169 12.11 20.59 2.75
CA LEU A 169 11.48 20.17 4.01
C LEU A 169 12.15 20.81 5.24
N ALA A 170 13.35 21.38 5.08
CA ALA A 170 14.08 22.05 6.13
C ALA A 170 13.74 23.55 6.14
N ASP A 171 12.92 23.99 7.09
CA ASP A 171 12.72 25.41 7.40
C ASP A 171 13.81 25.89 8.38
N GLY A 172 15.01 26.20 7.88
CA GLY A 172 16.07 26.68 8.75
C GLY A 172 17.41 27.00 8.09
N PRO A 173 18.41 27.43 8.88
CA PRO A 173 19.74 27.78 8.39
C PRO A 173 20.37 26.62 7.59
N GLY A 174 20.75 26.88 6.34
CA GLY A 174 21.32 25.86 5.44
C GLY A 174 20.33 25.17 4.49
N SER A 175 19.05 25.56 4.51
CA SER A 175 18.03 25.06 3.57
C SER A 175 18.17 25.59 2.14
N GLY A 176 18.85 26.72 1.94
CA GLY A 176 18.84 27.45 0.66
C GLY A 176 17.51 28.15 0.35
N LEU A 177 16.54 28.06 1.26
CA LEU A 177 15.35 28.91 1.36
C LEU A 177 15.59 29.90 2.49
N ASP A 178 16.55 30.80 2.33
CA ASP A 178 16.65 31.95 3.23
C ASP A 178 15.51 32.91 2.89
N ALA A 179 14.67 33.25 3.87
CA ALA A 179 13.65 34.29 3.67
C ALA A 179 14.27 35.61 3.15
N ASP A 180 15.57 35.79 3.41
CA ASP A 180 16.41 36.88 2.93
C ASP A 180 16.57 36.95 1.39
N THR A 181 16.34 35.85 0.65
CA THR A 181 16.36 35.87 -0.83
C THR A 181 15.00 36.19 -1.46
N LEU A 182 13.89 36.15 -0.72
CA LEU A 182 12.56 36.37 -1.29
C LEU A 182 12.28 37.85 -1.57
N ASP A 183 12.79 38.77 -0.74
CA ASP A 183 12.72 40.23 -0.99
C ASP A 183 14.12 40.88 -1.13
N GLY A 184 15.20 40.12 -0.93
CA GLY A 184 16.58 40.60 -1.06
C GLY A 184 17.00 41.56 0.05
N ALA A 185 16.30 41.59 1.18
CA ALA A 185 16.59 42.45 2.32
C ALA A 185 17.10 41.63 3.52
N HIS A 186 18.43 41.53 3.64
CA HIS A 186 19.09 40.99 4.83
C HIS A 186 18.95 41.96 6.02
N ALA A 187 19.07 41.47 7.26
CA ALA A 187 18.91 42.26 8.49
C ALA A 187 19.75 43.56 8.54
N SER A 188 20.88 43.56 7.84
CA SER A 188 21.78 44.72 7.64
C SER A 188 21.19 45.86 6.79
N LYS A 189 20.03 45.65 6.15
CA LYS A 189 19.32 46.67 5.39
C LYS A 189 18.26 47.43 6.19
N PHE A 190 17.90 46.99 7.41
CA PHE A 190 16.87 47.66 8.21
C PHE A 190 17.37 48.94 8.89
N ALA A 191 18.67 49.07 9.11
CA ALA A 191 19.29 50.30 9.58
C ALA A 191 20.79 50.26 9.26
N THR A 192 21.23 51.12 8.36
CA THR A 192 22.66 51.33 8.13
C THR A 192 23.25 52.18 9.27
N ASP A 193 24.53 52.00 9.56
CA ASP A 193 25.25 52.84 10.54
C ASP A 193 25.14 54.33 10.21
N SER A 194 24.99 54.68 8.93
CA SER A 194 24.75 56.06 8.50
C SER A 194 23.39 56.59 8.93
N GLU A 195 22.33 55.78 8.81
CA GLU A 195 20.98 56.15 9.27
C GLU A 195 20.94 56.25 10.80
N LEU A 196 21.57 55.31 11.51
CA LEU A 196 21.73 55.36 12.96
C LEU A 196 22.51 56.60 13.41
N ASN A 197 23.63 56.92 12.76
CA ASN A 197 24.40 58.12 13.05
C ASN A 197 23.62 59.40 12.74
N SER A 198 22.83 59.42 11.66
CA SER A 198 22.00 60.58 11.33
C SER A 198 20.92 60.83 12.41
N HIS A 199 20.32 59.76 12.93
CA HIS A 199 19.36 59.84 14.03
C HIS A 199 20.02 60.32 15.33
N ALA A 200 21.20 59.79 15.66
CA ALA A 200 21.97 60.22 16.81
C ALA A 200 22.37 61.70 16.71
N SER A 201 22.88 62.11 15.54
CA SER A 201 23.25 63.51 15.26
C SER A 201 22.05 64.46 15.39
N ASN A 202 20.90 64.06 14.87
CA ASN A 202 19.67 64.85 14.96
C ASN A 202 19.15 64.93 16.41
N ALA A 203 19.31 63.88 17.21
CA ALA A 203 18.97 63.89 18.63
C ALA A 203 19.89 64.83 19.44
N GLU A 204 21.20 64.81 19.16
CA GLU A 204 22.16 65.73 19.77
C GLU A 204 21.90 67.20 19.38
N ALA A 205 21.57 67.45 18.11
CA ALA A 205 21.15 68.77 17.64
C ALA A 205 19.84 69.25 18.30
N HIS A 206 18.92 68.33 18.63
CA HIS A 206 17.70 68.68 19.36
C HIS A 206 17.99 69.02 20.82
N HIS A 207 18.85 68.25 21.50
CA HIS A 207 19.22 68.49 22.89
C HIS A 207 19.93 69.85 23.08
N THR A 208 20.86 70.18 22.19
CA THR A 208 21.57 71.48 22.22
C THR A 208 20.66 72.67 21.96
N ARG A 209 19.68 72.54 21.06
CA ARG A 209 18.68 73.59 20.83
C ARG A 209 17.79 73.83 22.04
N TYR A 210 17.43 72.77 22.77
CA TYR A 210 16.67 72.90 24.02
C TYR A 210 17.52 73.53 25.12
N SER A 211 18.76 73.08 25.33
CA SER A 211 19.66 73.66 26.34
C SER A 211 19.98 75.13 26.07
N ASP A 212 20.20 75.50 24.80
CA ASP A 212 20.47 76.89 24.43
C ASP A 212 19.20 77.75 24.54
N SER A 213 18.02 77.19 24.30
CA SER A 213 16.75 77.89 24.51
C SER A 213 16.43 78.10 26.00
N GLU A 214 16.76 77.12 26.85
CA GLU A 214 16.64 77.21 28.32
C GLU A 214 17.66 78.19 28.89
N ALA A 215 18.92 78.15 28.42
CA ALA A 215 19.96 79.10 28.80
C ALA A 215 19.62 80.53 28.34
N LYS A 216 19.02 80.70 27.16
CA LYS A 216 18.51 82.01 26.70
C LYS A 216 17.32 82.49 27.52
N HIS A 217 16.40 81.61 27.92
CA HIS A 217 15.30 81.98 28.82
C HIS A 217 15.83 82.40 30.20
N ALA A 218 16.79 81.68 30.77
CA ALA A 218 17.42 82.02 32.04
C ALA A 218 18.18 83.36 31.97
N ALA A 219 18.86 83.63 30.85
CA ALA A 219 19.54 84.91 30.63
C ALA A 219 18.56 86.09 30.45
N LEU A 220 17.42 85.87 29.77
CA LEU A 220 16.37 86.88 29.60
C LEU A 220 15.70 87.23 30.94
N ILE A 221 15.50 86.25 31.82
CA ILE A 221 14.99 86.46 33.19
C ILE A 221 15.96 87.29 34.03
N HIS A 222 17.28 87.18 33.81
CA HIS A 222 18.28 87.99 34.51
C HIS A 222 18.49 89.39 33.90
N SER A 223 18.20 89.61 32.62
CA SER A 223 18.29 90.96 32.02
C SER A 223 17.09 91.86 32.31
N GLU A 224 15.94 91.28 32.65
CA GLU A 224 14.70 92.01 32.97
C GLU A 224 14.49 92.19 34.50
N GLY A 225 15.41 91.67 35.33
CA GLY A 225 15.28 91.62 36.78
C GLY A 225 16.20 92.56 37.55
N PHE A 226 15.66 93.73 37.92
CA PHE A 226 16.06 94.56 39.07
C PHE A 226 17.24 95.53 38.88
N ALA A 227 16.97 96.65 38.21
CA ALA A 227 17.64 97.92 38.51
C ALA A 227 16.89 98.65 39.64
N PRO A 228 17.49 98.76 40.83
CA PRO A 228 17.56 100.06 41.51
C PRO A 228 18.94 100.23 42.16
N GLY A 229 19.68 101.31 41.98
CA GLY A 229 19.21 102.69 42.08
C GLY A 229 19.22 103.12 43.55
N PHE A 230 20.08 104.11 43.86
CA PHE A 230 20.20 104.89 45.11
C PHE A 230 20.93 104.20 46.28
N LEU A 231 22.19 104.57 46.57
CA LEU A 231 22.65 105.77 47.32
C LEU A 231 22.08 105.87 48.74
N GLY A 232 23.00 105.84 49.71
CA GLY A 232 22.80 106.09 51.13
C GLY A 232 24.01 105.65 51.93
#